data_AF-A0AAV2ZYT3-F1
#
_entry.id   AF-A0AAV2ZYT3-F1
#
_cell.length_a   1.000
_cell.length_b   1.000
_cell.length_c   1.000
_cell.angle_alpha   90.00
_cell.angle_beta   90.00
_cell.angle_gamma   90.00
#
_symmetry.space_group_name_H-M   'P 1'
#
loop_
_entity.id
_entity.type
_entity.pdbx_description
1 polymer ?
#
loop_
_entity_poly.entity_id
_entity_poly.type
_entity_poly.pdbx_seq_one_letter_code
_entity_poly.pdbx_strand_id
1 'polypeptide(L)'
;MGRQKKLRNIAEMARKIRAYRELKNRPKESQRYAMDYENMTRPFTGKKMPVLAWEDIKCEKRLFTLLAGLRSFGIGRMVTKKSWMEQFDEPCYWTITKVKVDYTAENMDHGQAWGYLTYRGKTVSEEHEISKVMYHDWRLIPKHEEENFKNFVPVPEPEPVRFLPYPPLLRAIILAELQKEGKPLTEPMLDIGRILAYNKELKNELTVRRAKTGTPV
;
A
#
# COMPACT_ATOMS: atom_id res chain seq x y z
N MET A 1 -27.22 27.25 -33.37
CA MET A 1 -27.76 27.94 -32.16
C MET A 1 -27.47 27.07 -30.93
N GLY A 2 -26.37 27.31 -30.22
CA GLY A 2 -26.01 26.53 -29.03
C GLY A 2 -26.92 26.87 -27.86
N ARG A 3 -27.59 25.86 -27.25
CA ARG A 3 -28.42 26.06 -26.05
C ARG A 3 -27.56 26.63 -24.92
N GLN A 4 -27.85 27.86 -24.49
CA GLN A 4 -27.24 28.44 -23.30
C GLN A 4 -27.57 27.58 -22.07
N LYS A 5 -26.55 27.16 -21.32
CA LYS A 5 -26.73 26.37 -20.09
C LYS A 5 -27.47 27.24 -19.06
N LYS A 6 -28.68 26.84 -18.68
CA LYS A 6 -29.43 27.49 -17.58
C LYS A 6 -28.59 27.45 -16.29
N LEU A 7 -28.34 28.61 -15.70
CA LEU A 7 -27.61 28.76 -14.44
C LEU A 7 -28.39 28.07 -13.31
N ARG A 8 -27.77 27.11 -12.60
CA ARG A 8 -28.40 26.34 -11.52
C ARG A 8 -27.88 26.79 -10.16
N ASN A 9 -28.25 27.99 -9.72
CA ASN A 9 -27.74 28.62 -8.49
C ASN A 9 -27.93 27.74 -7.24
N ILE A 10 -29.09 27.11 -7.10
CA ILE A 10 -29.38 26.22 -5.95
C ILE A 10 -28.42 25.01 -5.94
N ALA A 11 -28.13 24.43 -7.10
CA ALA A 11 -27.24 23.28 -7.20
C ALA A 11 -25.79 23.65 -6.84
N GLU A 12 -25.33 24.84 -7.23
CA GLU A 12 -24.01 25.34 -6.86
C GLU A 12 -23.91 25.65 -5.37
N MET A 13 -24.94 26.30 -4.80
CA MET A 13 -25.04 26.57 -3.37
C MET A 13 -25.02 25.26 -2.57
N ALA A 14 -25.83 24.27 -2.95
CA ALA A 14 -25.85 22.96 -2.30
C ALA A 14 -24.52 22.20 -2.43
N ARG A 15 -23.76 22.40 -3.52
CA ARG A 15 -22.42 21.82 -3.68
C ARG A 15 -21.43 22.45 -2.71
N LYS A 16 -21.42 23.78 -2.60
CA LYS A 16 -20.55 24.53 -1.67
C LYS A 16 -20.84 24.17 -0.21
N ILE A 17 -22.12 24.13 0.17
CA ILE A 17 -22.53 23.77 1.54
C ILE A 17 -22.13 22.32 1.88
N ARG A 18 -22.30 21.38 0.95
CA ARG A 18 -21.86 19.98 1.15
C ARG A 18 -20.36 19.89 1.36
N ALA A 19 -19.56 20.51 0.49
CA ALA A 19 -18.10 20.51 0.62
C ALA A 19 -17.64 21.14 1.95
N TYR A 20 -18.26 22.23 2.38
CA TYR A 20 -17.98 22.86 3.68
C TYR A 20 -18.32 21.94 4.85
N ARG A 21 -19.51 21.30 4.82
CA ARG A 21 -19.93 20.35 5.86
C ARG A 21 -19.05 19.10 5.89
N GLU A 22 -18.64 18.59 4.72
CA GLU A 22 -17.70 17.46 4.61
C GLU A 22 -16.33 17.79 5.21
N LEU A 23 -15.84 19.02 5.01
CA LEU A 23 -14.58 19.46 5.60
C LEU A 23 -14.69 19.63 7.12
N LYS A 24 -15.77 20.29 7.59
CA LYS A 24 -16.00 20.59 9.00
C LYS A 24 -16.29 19.33 9.82
N ASN A 25 -17.12 18.44 9.27
CA ASN A 25 -17.55 17.20 9.93
C ASN A 25 -16.74 15.99 9.44
N ARG A 26 -15.52 16.20 8.95
CA ARG A 26 -14.66 15.11 8.50
C ARG A 26 -14.39 14.18 9.69
N PRO A 27 -14.75 12.89 9.60
CA PRO A 27 -14.48 11.96 10.69
C PRO A 27 -12.98 11.85 10.91
N LYS A 28 -12.59 11.80 12.18
CA LYS A 28 -11.20 11.61 12.60
C LYS A 28 -10.74 10.19 12.32
N GLU A 29 -9.43 9.97 12.29
CA GLU A 29 -8.87 8.64 12.02
C GLU A 29 -9.21 7.68 13.16
N SER A 30 -9.20 8.16 14.40
CA SER A 30 -9.71 7.46 15.58
C SER A 30 -11.13 6.93 15.41
N GLN A 31 -12.08 7.80 15.06
CA GLN A 31 -13.48 7.42 14.85
C GLN A 31 -13.63 6.42 13.71
N ARG A 32 -12.95 6.67 12.59
CA ARG A 32 -13.07 5.85 11.38
C ARG A 32 -12.48 4.46 11.57
N TYR A 33 -11.36 4.38 12.28
CA TYR A 33 -10.59 3.15 12.41
C TYR A 33 -10.75 2.44 13.74
N ALA A 34 -11.59 2.96 14.65
CA ALA A 34 -12.04 2.27 15.84
C ALA A 34 -12.52 0.84 15.51
N MET A 35 -12.26 -0.06 16.45
CA MET A 35 -12.47 -1.49 16.29
C MET A 35 -13.11 -2.04 17.57
N ASP A 36 -14.24 -2.74 17.43
CA ASP A 36 -14.82 -3.56 18.48
C ASP A 36 -14.20 -4.96 18.39
N TYR A 37 -13.41 -5.32 19.41
CA TYR A 37 -12.66 -6.57 19.46
C TYR A 37 -13.54 -7.79 19.78
N GLU A 38 -14.74 -7.59 20.33
CA GLU A 38 -15.68 -8.69 20.62
C GLU A 38 -16.40 -9.11 19.35
N ASN A 39 -17.00 -8.15 18.65
CA ASN A 39 -17.84 -8.40 17.47
C ASN A 39 -17.08 -8.37 16.14
N MET A 40 -15.80 -8.00 16.17
CA MET A 40 -14.97 -7.76 14.99
C MET A 40 -15.60 -6.75 14.00
N THR A 41 -16.26 -5.73 14.53
CA THR A 41 -16.97 -4.69 13.78
C THR A 41 -16.30 -3.33 13.92
N ARG A 42 -16.45 -2.49 12.90
CA ARG A 42 -16.10 -1.07 12.99
C ARG A 42 -17.35 -0.28 13.38
N PRO A 43 -17.43 0.31 14.59
CA PRO A 43 -18.65 0.95 15.08
C PRO A 43 -19.11 2.09 14.15
N PHE A 44 -18.18 2.90 13.65
CA PHE A 44 -18.50 4.01 12.77
C PHE A 44 -19.18 3.61 11.44
N THR A 45 -18.94 2.40 10.92
CA THR A 45 -19.55 1.96 9.66
C THR A 45 -20.52 0.79 9.80
N GLY A 46 -20.59 0.17 10.98
CA GLY A 46 -21.29 -1.10 11.21
C GLY A 46 -20.72 -2.30 10.44
N LYS A 47 -19.59 -2.17 9.73
CA LYS A 47 -19.04 -3.25 8.89
C LYS A 47 -18.19 -4.22 9.71
N LYS A 48 -18.40 -5.52 9.48
CA LYS A 48 -17.54 -6.60 10.01
C LYS A 48 -16.23 -6.66 9.24
N MET A 49 -15.16 -7.03 9.94
CA MET A 49 -13.85 -7.27 9.34
C MET A 49 -13.83 -8.61 8.60
N PRO A 50 -12.99 -8.75 7.55
CA PRO A 50 -12.80 -10.03 6.87
C PRO A 50 -12.28 -11.10 7.84
N VAL A 51 -12.78 -12.34 7.71
CA VAL A 51 -12.48 -13.44 8.65
C VAL A 51 -10.98 -13.71 8.77
N LEU A 52 -10.25 -13.70 7.64
CA LEU A 52 -8.79 -13.91 7.63
C LEU A 52 -8.01 -12.87 8.44
N ALA A 53 -8.56 -11.67 8.65
CA ALA A 53 -7.89 -10.63 9.42
C ALA A 53 -8.15 -10.74 10.93
N TRP A 54 -9.05 -11.61 11.38
CA TRP A 54 -9.48 -11.65 12.79
C TRP A 54 -8.36 -12.09 13.74
N GLU A 55 -7.54 -13.06 13.32
CA GLU A 55 -6.40 -13.54 14.10
C GLU A 55 -5.38 -12.42 14.31
N ASP A 56 -5.00 -11.75 13.22
CA ASP A 56 -4.08 -10.63 13.24
C ASP A 56 -4.61 -9.47 14.10
N ILE A 57 -5.90 -9.17 14.02
CA ILE A 57 -6.54 -8.12 14.84
C ILE A 57 -6.42 -8.41 16.35
N LYS A 58 -6.47 -9.68 16.75
CA LYS A 58 -6.39 -10.06 18.18
C LYS A 58 -4.95 -10.11 18.69
N CYS A 59 -4.02 -10.60 17.87
CA CYS A 59 -2.66 -10.90 18.29
C CYS A 59 -1.69 -9.73 18.06
N GLU A 60 -1.80 -9.06 16.92
CA GLU A 60 -0.84 -8.06 16.48
C GLU A 60 -1.27 -6.64 16.83
N LYS A 61 -0.32 -5.70 16.74
CA LYS A 61 -0.53 -4.31 17.12
C LYS A 61 -0.62 -3.41 15.89
N ARG A 62 -1.31 -2.27 16.07
CA ARG A 62 -1.28 -1.16 15.11
C ARG A 62 0.06 -0.43 15.20
N LEU A 63 0.46 0.23 14.12
CA LEU A 63 1.72 0.97 14.08
C LEU A 63 1.78 2.02 15.21
N PHE A 64 0.75 2.86 15.34
CA PHE A 64 0.73 3.94 16.34
C PHE A 64 0.67 3.42 17.78
N THR A 65 0.07 2.26 18.04
CA THR A 65 0.14 1.63 19.36
C THR A 65 1.58 1.28 19.75
N LEU A 66 2.42 0.89 18.79
CA LEU A 66 3.85 0.66 19.03
C LEU A 66 4.61 1.99 19.19
N LEU A 67 4.30 2.99 18.37
CA LEU A 67 5.01 4.27 18.36
C LEU A 67 4.68 5.14 19.57
N ALA A 68 3.44 5.10 20.07
CA ALA A 68 3.01 5.88 21.23
C ALA A 68 3.80 5.54 22.51
N GLY A 69 4.30 4.30 22.61
CA GLY A 69 5.17 3.87 23.72
C GLY A 69 6.63 4.32 23.60
N LEU A 70 7.03 4.92 22.48
CA LEU A 70 8.41 5.34 22.22
C LEU A 70 8.57 6.86 22.35
N ARG A 71 9.76 7.27 22.78
CA ARG A 71 10.14 8.69 22.79
C ARG A 71 10.06 9.25 21.36
N SER A 72 9.44 10.42 21.23
CA SER A 72 9.25 11.11 19.94
C SER A 72 8.60 10.23 18.87
N PHE A 73 7.66 9.37 19.27
CA PHE A 73 6.96 8.44 18.37
C PHE A 73 7.88 7.54 17.54
N GLY A 74 9.08 7.24 18.05
CA GLY A 74 10.00 6.32 17.39
C GLY A 74 10.61 6.85 16.08
N ILE A 75 10.74 8.16 15.91
CA ILE A 75 11.47 8.74 14.77
C ILE A 75 12.89 8.14 14.71
N GLY A 76 13.28 7.68 13.53
CA GLY A 76 14.55 6.99 13.27
C GLY A 76 14.53 5.48 13.55
N ARG A 77 13.43 4.92 14.06
CA ARG A 77 13.31 3.47 14.29
C ARG A 77 12.81 2.73 13.06
N MET A 78 13.15 1.45 13.02
CA MET A 78 12.74 0.51 11.98
C MET A 78 11.50 -0.28 12.42
N VAL A 79 10.50 -0.29 11.56
CA VAL A 79 9.28 -1.08 11.75
C VAL A 79 9.08 -2.02 10.57
N THR A 80 8.55 -3.19 10.84
CA THR A 80 8.27 -4.20 9.83
C THR A 80 6.85 -4.73 9.98
N LYS A 81 6.42 -5.59 9.06
CA LYS A 81 5.11 -6.22 9.07
C LYS A 81 5.25 -7.71 9.28
N LYS A 82 4.31 -8.33 9.99
CA LYS A 82 4.26 -9.80 10.12
C LYS A 82 4.07 -10.42 8.73
N SER A 83 3.18 -9.87 7.91
CA SER A 83 2.97 -10.34 6.52
C SER A 83 4.25 -10.35 5.69
N TRP A 84 5.18 -9.42 5.94
CA TRP A 84 6.47 -9.41 5.24
C TRP A 84 7.44 -10.46 5.77
N MET A 85 7.48 -10.66 7.08
CA MET A 85 8.31 -11.73 7.69
C MET A 85 7.88 -13.12 7.23
N GLU A 86 6.59 -13.34 7.00
CA GLU A 86 6.08 -14.65 6.55
C GLU A 86 6.23 -14.86 5.05
N GLN A 87 6.16 -13.79 4.26
CA GLN A 87 6.19 -13.87 2.81
C GLN A 87 7.61 -13.85 2.22
N PHE A 88 8.54 -13.15 2.87
CA PHE A 88 9.87 -12.88 2.33
C PHE A 88 10.96 -13.14 3.35
N ASP A 89 12.02 -13.83 2.92
CA ASP A 89 13.26 -13.97 3.68
C ASP A 89 14.13 -12.70 3.61
N GLU A 90 13.88 -11.84 2.61
CA GLU A 90 14.64 -10.60 2.43
C GLU A 90 14.15 -9.49 3.38
N PRO A 91 15.04 -8.61 3.88
CA PRO A 91 14.65 -7.60 4.84
C PRO A 91 13.72 -6.57 4.22
N CYS A 92 12.53 -6.44 4.84
CA CYS A 92 11.51 -5.47 4.50
C CYS A 92 11.17 -4.64 5.74
N TYR A 93 11.42 -3.34 5.68
CA TYR A 93 11.14 -2.44 6.79
C TYR A 93 10.93 -0.99 6.33
N TRP A 94 10.26 -0.23 7.18
CA TRP A 94 10.15 1.21 7.09
C TRP A 94 11.04 1.86 8.14
N THR A 95 11.83 2.85 7.73
CA THR A 95 12.53 3.75 8.65
C THR A 95 11.68 5.01 8.84
N ILE A 96 11.19 5.23 10.05
CA ILE A 96 10.25 6.33 10.33
C ILE A 96 10.99 7.66 10.37
N THR A 97 10.48 8.66 9.66
CA THR A 97 11.06 10.02 9.60
C THR A 97 10.15 11.06 10.23
N LYS A 98 8.85 11.02 9.91
CA LYS A 98 7.84 11.96 10.40
C LYS A 98 6.62 11.21 10.88
N VAL A 99 6.00 11.76 11.92
CA VAL A 99 4.78 11.20 12.50
C VAL A 99 3.80 12.33 12.80
N LYS A 100 2.56 12.16 12.39
CA LYS A 100 1.44 13.04 12.68
C LYS A 100 0.35 12.24 13.37
N VAL A 101 0.22 12.46 14.67
CA VAL A 101 -0.72 11.74 15.53
C VAL A 101 -2.09 12.41 15.51
N ASP A 102 -3.14 11.61 15.62
CA ASP A 102 -4.50 12.09 15.88
C ASP A 102 -4.69 12.34 17.38
N TYR A 103 -4.53 13.59 17.81
CA TYR A 103 -4.64 13.98 19.23
C TYR A 103 -6.04 13.81 19.84
N THR A 104 -7.07 13.49 19.03
CA THR A 104 -8.40 13.20 19.56
C THR A 104 -8.53 11.78 20.11
N ALA A 105 -7.56 10.91 19.84
CA ALA A 105 -7.52 9.57 20.40
C ALA A 105 -6.93 9.60 21.81
N GLU A 106 -7.62 9.00 22.78
CA GLU A 106 -7.17 8.95 24.19
C GLU A 106 -5.76 8.33 24.32
N ASN A 107 -5.49 7.28 23.53
CA ASN A 107 -4.24 6.53 23.58
C ASN A 107 -3.25 6.92 22.46
N MET A 108 -3.54 7.97 21.68
CA MET A 108 -2.69 8.40 20.55
C MET A 108 -2.37 7.25 19.56
N ASP A 109 -3.31 6.32 19.40
CA ASP A 109 -3.17 5.05 18.69
C ASP A 109 -3.55 5.12 17.20
N HIS A 110 -3.73 6.35 16.69
CA HIS A 110 -4.07 6.65 15.31
C HIS A 110 -3.25 7.84 14.78
N GLY A 111 -3.03 7.86 13.47
CA GLY A 111 -2.34 8.94 12.79
C GLY A 111 -1.80 8.55 11.42
N GLN A 112 -0.95 9.43 10.90
CA GLN A 112 -0.22 9.27 9.65
C GLN A 112 1.28 9.29 9.91
N ALA A 113 2.03 8.39 9.27
CA ALA A 113 3.47 8.31 9.41
C ALA A 113 4.13 8.36 8.02
N TRP A 114 5.35 8.87 7.97
CA TRP A 114 6.19 8.91 6.78
C TRP A 114 7.52 8.23 7.09
N GLY A 115 8.14 7.69 6.05
CA GLY A 115 9.42 7.02 6.19
C GLY A 115 10.05 6.63 4.86
N TYR A 116 11.24 6.05 4.96
CA TYR A 116 11.92 5.40 3.86
C TYR A 116 11.58 3.91 3.84
N LEU A 117 11.15 3.42 2.69
CA LEU A 117 10.87 1.99 2.49
C LEU A 117 12.15 1.29 2.04
N THR A 118 12.57 0.27 2.78
CA THR A 118 13.47 -0.76 2.26
C THR A 118 12.63 -1.99 2.00
N TYR A 119 12.47 -2.36 0.74
CA TYR A 119 11.69 -3.52 0.33
C TYR A 119 12.62 -4.53 -0.34
N ARG A 120 12.65 -5.76 0.17
CA ARG A 120 13.51 -6.85 -0.29
C ARG A 120 14.97 -6.43 -0.49
N GLY A 121 15.52 -5.72 0.51
CA GLY A 121 16.89 -5.20 0.50
C GLY A 121 17.16 -3.98 -0.40
N LYS A 122 16.20 -3.49 -1.19
CA LYS A 122 16.35 -2.27 -1.99
C LYS A 122 15.72 -1.09 -1.26
N THR A 123 16.55 -0.12 -0.87
CA THR A 123 16.10 1.10 -0.22
C THR A 123 15.61 2.12 -1.26
N VAL A 124 14.40 2.62 -1.06
CA VAL A 124 13.84 3.74 -1.81
C VAL A 124 14.37 5.03 -1.21
N SER A 125 14.97 5.90 -2.03
CA SER A 125 15.57 7.16 -1.60
C SER A 125 14.56 8.24 -1.22
N GLU A 126 13.32 8.10 -1.68
CA GLU A 126 12.24 9.07 -1.43
C GLU A 126 11.48 8.75 -0.14
N GLU A 127 11.12 9.80 0.59
CA GLU A 127 10.24 9.69 1.76
C GLU A 127 8.80 9.54 1.29
N HIS A 128 8.13 8.48 1.74
CA HIS A 128 6.74 8.20 1.39
C HIS A 128 5.84 8.10 2.63
N GLU A 129 4.56 8.43 2.45
CA GLU A 129 3.53 8.21 3.47
C GLU A 129 3.31 6.69 3.60
N ILE A 130 3.46 6.18 4.83
CA ILE A 130 3.33 4.77 5.14
C ILE A 130 1.86 4.38 4.92
N SER A 131 1.64 3.39 4.05
CA SER A 131 0.29 2.86 3.80
C SER A 131 -0.11 1.82 4.87
N LYS A 132 -1.42 1.59 5.03
CA LYS A 132 -1.98 0.53 5.93
C LYS A 132 -1.55 0.63 7.40
N VAL A 133 -1.26 1.84 7.89
CA VAL A 133 -0.93 2.13 9.30
C VAL A 133 -1.94 1.54 10.29
N MET A 134 -3.23 1.56 9.91
CA MET A 134 -4.35 1.10 10.74
C MET A 134 -4.48 -0.43 10.83
N TYR A 135 -3.68 -1.21 10.12
CA TYR A 135 -3.72 -2.67 10.18
C TYR A 135 -3.04 -3.16 11.45
N HIS A 136 -3.50 -4.32 11.95
CA HIS A 136 -2.88 -5.02 13.06
C HIS A 136 -1.87 -6.01 12.48
N ASP A 137 -0.76 -5.50 11.97
CA ASP A 137 0.25 -6.31 11.27
C ASP A 137 1.67 -5.79 11.59
N TRP A 138 1.78 -4.76 12.43
CA TRP A 138 3.04 -4.06 12.63
C TRP A 138 3.82 -4.66 13.78
N ARG A 139 5.13 -4.76 13.59
CA ARG A 139 6.10 -5.15 14.60
C ARG A 139 7.27 -4.17 14.62
N LEU A 140 7.75 -3.84 15.81
CA LEU A 140 8.90 -2.97 16.01
C LEU A 140 10.17 -3.81 16.03
N ILE A 141 11.18 -3.43 15.25
CA ILE A 141 12.48 -4.10 15.30
C ILE A 141 13.27 -3.54 16.51
N PRO A 142 13.73 -4.39 17.45
CA PRO A 142 14.59 -3.97 18.55
C PRO A 142 15.92 -3.41 18.05
N LYS A 143 16.46 -2.37 18.72
CA LYS A 143 17.69 -1.67 18.28
C LYS A 143 18.89 -2.60 18.06
N HIS A 144 19.03 -3.63 18.88
CA HIS A 144 20.15 -4.55 18.79
C HIS A 144 20.05 -5.51 17.60
N GLU A 145 18.85 -5.71 17.04
CA GLU A 145 18.61 -6.55 15.86
C GLU A 145 18.61 -5.73 14.56
N GLU A 146 18.56 -4.40 14.64
CA GLU A 146 18.50 -3.52 13.47
C GLU A 146 19.74 -3.68 12.56
N GLU A 147 20.91 -3.93 13.13
CA GLU A 147 22.15 -4.13 12.36
C GLU A 147 22.13 -5.49 11.64
N ASN A 148 21.69 -6.55 12.32
CA ASN A 148 21.52 -7.87 11.72
C ASN A 148 20.50 -7.85 10.57
N PHE A 149 19.39 -7.12 10.74
CA PHE A 149 18.38 -6.97 9.70
C PHE A 149 18.86 -6.19 8.48
N LYS A 150 19.83 -5.28 8.65
CA LYS A 150 20.43 -4.53 7.54
C LYS A 150 21.46 -5.36 6.76
N ASN A 151 22.11 -6.30 7.44
CA ASN A 151 23.12 -7.17 6.85
C ASN A 151 22.47 -8.21 5.95
N PHE A 152 22.09 -7.78 4.76
CA PHE A 152 21.58 -8.66 3.70
C PHE A 152 22.50 -8.60 2.50
N VAL A 153 22.97 -9.78 2.09
CA VAL A 153 23.70 -9.95 0.83
C VAL A 153 22.64 -10.18 -0.25
N PRO A 154 22.45 -9.24 -1.19
CA PRO A 154 21.49 -9.43 -2.25
C PRO A 154 21.88 -10.64 -3.08
N VAL A 155 21.01 -11.65 -3.11
CA VAL A 155 21.14 -12.76 -4.06
C VAL A 155 21.09 -12.14 -5.46
N PRO A 156 22.09 -12.38 -6.33
CA PRO A 156 22.06 -11.85 -7.68
C PRO A 156 20.81 -12.36 -8.39
N GLU A 157 19.93 -11.42 -8.78
CA GLU A 157 18.73 -11.75 -9.52
C GLU A 157 19.13 -12.47 -10.82
N PRO A 158 18.60 -13.67 -11.11
CA PRO A 158 18.86 -14.31 -12.39
C PRO A 158 18.41 -13.37 -13.52
N GLU A 159 19.19 -13.31 -14.60
CA GLU A 159 18.85 -12.44 -15.73
C GLU A 159 17.41 -12.72 -16.17
N PRO A 160 16.52 -11.71 -16.17
CA PRO A 160 15.13 -11.94 -16.49
C PRO A 160 15.03 -12.48 -17.91
N VAL A 161 14.26 -13.57 -18.08
CA VAL A 161 14.00 -14.17 -19.41
C VAL A 161 13.35 -13.11 -20.30
N ARG A 162 14.16 -12.54 -21.19
CA ARG A 162 13.75 -11.40 -22.03
C ARG A 162 12.88 -11.83 -23.21
N PHE A 163 13.08 -13.06 -23.68
CA PHE A 163 12.45 -13.58 -24.88
C PHE A 163 11.70 -14.88 -24.57
N LEU A 164 10.42 -14.94 -24.93
CA LEU A 164 9.60 -16.15 -24.84
C LEU A 164 9.16 -16.60 -26.23
N PRO A 165 8.96 -17.91 -26.45
CA PRO A 165 8.34 -18.39 -27.67
C PRO A 165 6.89 -17.91 -27.76
N TYR A 166 6.44 -17.56 -28.97
CA TYR A 166 5.02 -17.28 -29.20
C TYR A 166 4.18 -18.55 -28.97
N PRO A 167 2.93 -18.41 -28.49
CA PRO A 167 2.03 -19.54 -28.37
C PRO A 167 1.76 -20.19 -29.73
N PRO A 168 1.41 -21.49 -29.77
CA PRO A 168 1.48 -22.32 -30.99
C PRO A 168 0.73 -21.74 -32.20
N LEU A 169 -0.47 -21.19 -31.98
CA LEU A 169 -1.28 -20.61 -33.05
C LEU A 169 -0.63 -19.36 -33.65
N LEU A 170 -0.19 -18.43 -32.80
CA LEU A 170 0.46 -17.19 -33.26
C LEU A 170 1.78 -17.49 -33.96
N ARG A 171 2.57 -18.44 -33.44
CA ARG A 171 3.78 -18.92 -34.09
C ARG A 171 3.48 -19.43 -35.51
N ALA A 172 2.45 -20.26 -35.68
CA ALA A 172 2.08 -20.79 -36.99
C ALA A 172 1.64 -19.71 -37.98
N ILE A 173 0.87 -18.71 -37.52
CA ILE A 173 0.43 -17.58 -38.35
C ILE A 173 1.63 -16.76 -38.83
N ILE A 174 2.54 -16.40 -37.92
CA ILE A 174 3.74 -15.60 -38.25
C ILE A 174 4.63 -16.35 -39.24
N LEU A 175 4.83 -17.66 -39.04
CA LEU A 175 5.62 -18.47 -39.97
C LEU A 175 4.97 -18.56 -41.36
N ALA A 176 3.64 -18.69 -41.43
CA ALA A 176 2.92 -18.72 -42.70
C ALA A 176 2.98 -17.37 -43.44
N GLU A 177 2.99 -16.23 -42.73
CA GLU A 177 3.18 -14.91 -43.32
C GLU A 177 4.60 -14.72 -43.86
N LEU A 178 5.63 -15.10 -43.08
CA LEU A 178 7.03 -15.03 -43.52
C LEU A 178 7.30 -15.87 -44.77
N GLN A 179 6.67 -17.04 -44.87
CA GLN A 179 6.71 -17.91 -46.05
C GLN A 179 6.10 -17.22 -47.28
N LYS A 180 4.95 -16.56 -47.12
CA LYS A 180 4.30 -15.82 -48.21
C LYS A 180 5.13 -14.63 -48.69
N GLU A 181 5.82 -13.96 -47.78
CA GLU A 181 6.68 -12.81 -48.08
C GLU A 181 8.08 -13.19 -48.61
N GLY A 182 8.41 -14.48 -48.65
CA GLY A 182 9.72 -14.97 -49.10
C GLY A 182 10.88 -14.63 -48.16
N LYS A 183 10.59 -14.31 -46.89
CA LYS A 183 11.59 -13.99 -45.86
C LYS A 183 12.12 -15.28 -45.20
N PRO A 184 13.35 -15.26 -44.64
CA PRO A 184 13.90 -16.43 -43.95
C PRO A 184 13.03 -16.84 -42.75
N LEU A 185 12.81 -18.16 -42.58
CA LEU A 185 12.10 -18.74 -41.43
C LEU A 185 12.97 -18.64 -40.17
N THR A 186 12.94 -17.48 -39.53
CA THR A 186 13.48 -17.31 -38.18
C THR A 186 12.39 -17.61 -37.15
N GLU A 187 12.74 -18.28 -36.05
CA GLU A 187 11.78 -18.51 -34.97
C GLU A 187 11.36 -17.18 -34.34
N PRO A 188 10.06 -16.81 -34.38
CA PRO A 188 9.63 -15.58 -33.77
C PRO A 188 9.68 -15.74 -32.24
N MET A 189 10.34 -14.80 -31.57
CA MET A 189 10.36 -14.70 -30.11
C MET A 189 9.69 -13.40 -29.67
N LEU A 190 8.85 -13.49 -28.64
CA LEU A 190 8.19 -12.36 -28.01
C LEU A 190 9.16 -11.69 -27.02
N ASP A 191 9.59 -10.46 -27.30
CA ASP A 191 10.29 -9.62 -26.32
C ASP A 191 9.25 -9.11 -25.31
N ILE A 192 9.30 -9.66 -24.09
CA ILE A 192 8.38 -9.28 -23.01
C ILE A 192 8.85 -8.02 -22.29
N GLY A 193 10.02 -7.48 -22.66
CA GLY A 193 10.71 -6.44 -21.92
C GLY A 193 11.11 -6.89 -20.51
N ARG A 194 11.66 -5.97 -19.71
CA ARG A 194 11.86 -6.20 -18.28
C ARG A 194 10.49 -6.19 -17.60
N ILE A 195 9.88 -7.36 -17.38
CA ILE A 195 8.66 -7.45 -16.55
C ILE A 195 9.06 -7.10 -15.12
N LEU A 196 8.90 -5.83 -14.76
CA LEU A 196 9.15 -5.32 -13.43
C LEU A 196 7.97 -5.64 -12.50
N ALA A 197 7.63 -6.92 -12.34
CA ALA A 197 6.60 -7.36 -11.39
C ALA A 197 6.87 -6.80 -9.98
N TYR A 198 8.15 -6.79 -9.60
CA TYR A 198 8.68 -6.12 -8.41
C TYR A 198 8.21 -4.67 -8.25
N ASN A 199 8.20 -3.88 -9.33
CA ASN A 199 7.77 -2.50 -9.27
C ASN A 199 6.26 -2.35 -9.02
N LYS A 200 5.44 -3.35 -9.36
CA LYS A 200 4.00 -3.29 -9.11
C LYS A 200 3.69 -3.48 -7.63
N GLU A 201 4.34 -4.43 -6.98
CA GLU A 201 4.19 -4.69 -5.54
C GLU A 201 4.72 -3.52 -4.72
N LEU A 202 5.92 -3.03 -5.06
CA LEU A 202 6.51 -1.88 -4.41
C LEU A 202 5.63 -0.63 -4.59
N LYS A 203 5.11 -0.38 -5.81
CA LYS A 203 4.12 0.70 -6.05
C LYS A 203 2.87 0.50 -5.20
N ASN A 204 2.35 -0.72 -5.05
CA ASN A 204 1.18 -0.96 -4.21
C ASN A 204 1.46 -0.59 -2.74
N GLU A 205 2.63 -0.93 -2.21
CA GLU A 205 3.01 -0.59 -0.83
C GLU A 205 3.24 0.91 -0.63
N LEU A 206 3.76 1.61 -1.63
CA LEU A 206 3.89 3.08 -1.61
C LEU A 206 2.57 3.83 -1.83
N THR A 207 1.58 3.22 -2.49
CA THR A 207 0.32 3.90 -2.80
C THR A 207 -0.60 4.00 -1.59
N VAL A 208 -0.76 5.23 -1.08
CA VAL A 208 -1.75 5.52 -0.03
C VAL A 208 -3.15 5.62 -0.60
N ARG A 209 -3.94 4.56 -0.41
CA ARG A 209 -5.36 4.54 -0.80
C ARG A 209 -6.22 5.20 0.27
N ARG A 210 -6.60 6.46 0.05
CA ARG A 210 -7.59 7.14 0.88
C ARG A 210 -8.99 6.68 0.49
N ALA A 211 -9.55 5.76 1.27
CA ALA A 211 -10.94 5.33 1.07
C ALA A 211 -11.90 6.53 1.23
N LYS A 212 -13.08 6.48 0.59
CA LYS A 212 -14.14 7.48 0.78
C LYS A 212 -14.53 7.56 2.26
N THR A 213 -14.71 8.76 2.79
CA THR A 213 -15.24 8.97 4.15
C THR A 213 -16.58 8.26 4.25
N GLY A 214 -16.66 7.24 5.11
CA GLY A 214 -17.92 6.55 5.36
C GLY A 214 -18.89 7.50 6.06
N THR A 215 -20.18 7.29 5.84
CA THR A 215 -21.21 7.95 6.65
C THR A 215 -21.35 7.18 7.96
N PRO A 216 -21.42 7.85 9.12
CA PRO A 216 -21.74 7.17 10.38
C PRO A 216 -23.08 6.44 10.27
N VAL A 217 -23.15 5.24 10.82
CA VAL A 217 -24.38 4.43 10.95
C VAL A 217 -24.94 4.57 12.35
#